data_AF-A0A4Y1ZL41-F1
#
_entry.id   AF-A0A4Y1ZL41-F1
#
_cell.length_a   1.000
_cell.length_b   1.000
_cell.length_c   1.000
_cell.angle_alpha   90.00
_cell.angle_beta   90.00
_cell.angle_gamma   90.00
#
_symmetry.space_group_name_H-M   'P 1'
#
loop_
_entity.id
_entity.type
_entity.pdbx_description
1 polymer ?
#
loop_
_entity_poly.entity_id
_entity_poly.type
_entity_poly.pdbx_seq_one_letter_code
_entity_poly.pdbx_strand_id
1 'polypeptide(L)'
;MDIFFPSVPLFEYLRTKNIYAVGTIRPDRLGLPKLIDDNKMKRGDLDYQISDQGISFFKWKDNRSVHFLSNYHGNDTCKVQRRLKDATNIDVTAPFAVKDYNGHMGGIDKADMLRAIYDRDRKSKKLWHRFFLLC
;
A
#
# COMPACT_ATOMS: atom_id res chain seq x y z
N MET A 1 -2.49 -1.18 3.83
CA MET A 1 -1.69 -2.20 4.54
C MET A 1 -0.26 -2.21 4.01
N ASP A 2 0.74 -2.18 4.90
CA ASP A 2 2.17 -2.16 4.51
C ASP A 2 2.63 -3.51 3.96
N ILE A 3 3.69 -3.51 3.16
CA ILE A 3 4.19 -4.59 2.30
C ILE A 3 4.49 -5.91 3.02
N PHE A 4 4.67 -5.87 4.34
CA PHE A 4 4.96 -7.04 5.16
C PHE A 4 3.75 -7.95 5.37
N PHE A 5 2.57 -7.36 5.54
CA PHE A 5 1.35 -8.05 5.98
C PHE A 5 0.52 -8.73 4.87
N PRO A 6 0.33 -8.14 3.67
CA PRO A 6 -0.61 -8.68 2.72
C PRO A 6 -0.10 -9.98 2.10
N SER A 7 -1.03 -10.93 2.00
CA SER A 7 -0.86 -12.19 1.29
C SER A 7 -2.19 -12.58 0.65
N VAL A 8 -2.12 -13.33 -0.45
CA VAL A 8 -3.31 -13.82 -1.17
C VAL A 8 -4.28 -14.58 -0.24
N PRO A 9 -3.85 -15.60 0.53
CA PRO A 9 -4.76 -16.34 1.42
C PRO A 9 -5.35 -15.46 2.53
N LEU A 10 -4.61 -14.44 3.00
CA LEU A 10 -5.15 -13.48 3.97
C LEU A 10 -6.30 -12.67 3.37
N PHE A 11 -6.17 -12.22 2.13
CA PHE A 11 -7.22 -11.42 1.47
C PHE A 11 -8.46 -12.25 1.14
N GLU A 12 -8.28 -13.54 0.80
CA GLU A 12 -9.38 -14.50 0.68
C GLU A 12 -10.13 -14.63 2.02
N TYR A 13 -9.39 -14.87 3.10
CA TYR A 13 -9.97 -14.99 4.43
C TYR A 13 -10.69 -13.72 4.87
N LEU A 14 -10.09 -12.54 4.69
CA LEU A 14 -10.71 -11.25 5.03
C LEU A 14 -12.01 -11.04 4.25
N ARG A 15 -12.07 -11.47 2.99
CA ARG A 15 -13.30 -11.41 2.19
C ARG A 15 -14.40 -12.31 2.75
N THR A 16 -14.08 -13.53 3.21
CA THR A 16 -15.08 -14.39 3.89
C THR A 16 -15.63 -13.77 5.16
N LYS A 17 -14.85 -12.89 5.81
CA LYS A 17 -15.25 -12.14 7.01
C LYS A 17 -15.89 -10.78 6.70
N ASN A 18 -16.13 -10.45 5.42
CA ASN A 18 -16.64 -9.14 4.99
C ASN A 18 -15.76 -7.95 5.44
N ILE A 19 -14.45 -8.16 5.53
CA ILE A 19 -13.47 -7.11 5.87
C ILE A 19 -12.80 -6.65 4.58
N TYR A 20 -12.97 -5.37 4.23
CA TYR A 20 -12.37 -4.78 3.04
C TYR A 20 -10.97 -4.26 3.34
N ALA A 21 -10.01 -4.58 2.46
CA ALA A 21 -8.62 -4.21 2.64
C ALA A 21 -7.94 -3.90 1.30
N VAL A 22 -6.94 -3.03 1.38
CA VAL A 22 -6.01 -2.71 0.30
C VAL A 22 -4.58 -2.67 0.86
N GLY A 23 -3.64 -3.27 0.13
CA GLY A 23 -2.23 -3.34 0.55
C GLY A 23 -1.28 -3.35 -0.64
N THR A 24 -0.05 -2.91 -0.39
CA THR A 24 1.06 -3.08 -1.34
C THR A 24 1.67 -4.45 -1.15
N ILE A 25 2.06 -5.15 -2.22
CA ILE A 25 2.66 -6.49 -2.11
C ILE A 25 4.00 -6.54 -2.85
N ARG A 26 4.92 -7.38 -2.37
CA ARG A 26 6.17 -7.67 -3.09
C ARG A 26 5.89 -8.60 -4.28
N PRO A 27 6.53 -8.39 -5.43
CA PRO A 27 6.40 -9.27 -6.59
C PRO A 27 6.86 -10.71 -6.30
N ASP A 28 7.81 -10.89 -5.38
CA ASP A 28 8.38 -12.20 -5.04
C ASP A 28 7.46 -13.06 -4.13
N ARG A 29 6.22 -12.62 -3.87
CA ARG A 29 5.27 -13.36 -3.04
C ARG A 29 4.59 -14.48 -3.83
N LEU A 30 4.46 -15.64 -3.20
CA LEU A 30 3.75 -16.79 -3.75
C LEU A 30 2.26 -16.46 -4.00
N GLY A 31 1.72 -16.95 -5.13
CA GLY A 31 0.31 -16.80 -5.48
C GLY A 31 -0.04 -15.55 -6.31
N LEU A 32 0.96 -14.77 -6.72
CA LEU A 32 0.75 -13.64 -7.63
C LEU A 32 0.63 -14.11 -9.08
N PRO A 33 -0.35 -13.60 -9.85
CA PRO A 33 -0.44 -13.89 -11.27
C PRO A 33 0.74 -13.26 -12.03
N LYS A 34 1.07 -13.83 -13.19
CA LYS A 34 2.03 -13.23 -14.13
C LYS A 34 1.39 -11.99 -14.74
N LEU A 35 1.83 -10.83 -14.28
CA LEU A 35 1.46 -9.51 -14.80
C LEU A 35 2.49 -9.06 -15.84
N ILE A 36 2.16 -8.03 -16.64
CA ILE A 36 3.02 -7.51 -17.72
C ILE A 36 4.43 -7.19 -17.21
N ASP A 37 5.46 -7.55 -17.99
CA ASP A 37 6.86 -7.23 -17.65
C ASP A 37 7.10 -5.73 -17.48
N ASP A 38 7.96 -5.39 -16.53
CA ASP A 38 8.33 -3.99 -16.23
C ASP A 38 8.90 -3.26 -17.46
N ASN A 39 9.58 -3.98 -18.35
CA ASN A 39 10.20 -3.40 -19.56
C ASN A 39 9.18 -2.93 -20.60
N LYS A 40 7.96 -3.48 -20.58
CA LYS A 40 6.91 -3.16 -21.57
C LYS A 40 5.99 -2.04 -21.10
N MET A 41 5.93 -1.79 -19.79
CA MET A 41 5.11 -0.73 -19.22
C MET A 41 5.80 0.63 -19.29
N LYS A 42 5.03 1.66 -19.64
CA LYS A 42 5.41 3.08 -19.51
C LYS A 42 4.90 3.63 -18.18
N ARG A 43 5.37 4.82 -17.82
CA ARG A 43 4.92 5.52 -16.62
C ARG A 43 3.44 5.87 -16.76
N GLY A 44 2.63 5.48 -15.78
CA GLY A 44 1.18 5.63 -15.78
C GLY A 44 0.42 4.40 -16.30
N ASP A 45 1.12 3.40 -16.85
CA ASP A 45 0.47 2.17 -17.29
C ASP A 45 -0.01 1.36 -16.07
N LEU A 46 -1.18 0.74 -16.27
CA LEU A 46 -1.86 -0.10 -15.29
C LEU A 46 -2.15 -1.46 -15.93
N ASP A 47 -1.76 -2.51 -15.22
CA ASP A 47 -2.18 -3.88 -15.49
C ASP A 47 -2.98 -4.38 -14.29
N TYR A 48 -4.04 -5.12 -14.53
CA TYR A 48 -4.87 -5.67 -13.46
C TYR A 48 -5.38 -7.05 -13.81
N GLN A 49 -5.52 -7.89 -12.79
CA GLN A 49 -6.16 -9.20 -12.91
C GLN A 49 -7.04 -9.42 -11.69
N ILE A 50 -8.15 -10.11 -11.88
CA ILE A 50 -9.09 -10.45 -10.81
C ILE A 50 -9.14 -11.98 -10.74
N SER A 51 -8.83 -12.53 -9.57
CA SER A 51 -9.02 -13.96 -9.29
C SER A 51 -10.50 -14.30 -9.23
N ASP A 52 -10.88 -15.55 -9.51
CA ASP A 52 -12.25 -16.06 -9.41
C ASP A 52 -12.84 -15.87 -7.99
N GLN A 53 -11.99 -15.79 -6.98
CA GLN A 53 -12.37 -15.51 -5.59
C GLN A 53 -12.66 -14.00 -5.34
N GLY A 54 -12.59 -13.17 -6.39
CA GLY A 54 -12.85 -11.74 -6.38
C GLY A 54 -11.73 -10.88 -5.81
N ILE A 55 -10.50 -11.39 -5.78
CA ILE A 55 -9.31 -10.63 -5.36
C ILE A 55 -8.71 -9.95 -6.57
N SER A 56 -8.55 -8.65 -6.47
CA SER A 56 -7.99 -7.80 -7.51
C SER A 56 -6.50 -7.56 -7.25
N PHE A 57 -5.70 -7.95 -8.23
CA PHE A 57 -4.27 -7.69 -8.32
C PHE A 57 -4.06 -6.51 -9.27
N PHE A 58 -3.36 -5.48 -8.81
CA PHE A 58 -2.98 -4.35 -9.65
C PHE A 58 -1.48 -4.25 -9.74
N LYS A 59 -0.97 -3.96 -10.93
CA LYS A 59 0.40 -3.56 -11.18
C LYS A 59 0.37 -2.20 -11.84
N TRP A 60 0.96 -1.21 -11.18
CA TRP A 60 1.01 0.16 -11.67
C TRP A 60 2.46 0.62 -11.73
N LYS A 61 2.85 1.24 -12.84
CA LYS A 61 4.20 1.75 -13.02
C LYS A 61 4.24 3.26 -12.87
N ASP A 62 4.86 3.75 -11.80
CA ASP A 62 5.26 5.15 -11.67
C ASP A 62 6.75 5.29 -12.05
N ASN A 63 7.60 5.74 -11.13
CA ASN A 63 9.06 5.63 -11.29
C ASN A 63 9.56 4.19 -11.16
N ARG A 64 8.86 3.38 -10.37
CA ARG A 64 9.06 1.94 -10.20
C ARG A 64 7.71 1.24 -10.32
N SER A 65 7.73 -0.03 -10.68
CA SER A 65 6.57 -0.90 -10.63
C SER A 65 6.15 -1.11 -9.17
N VAL A 66 4.86 -0.96 -8.90
CA VAL A 66 4.26 -1.22 -7.60
C VAL A 66 3.10 -2.17 -7.79
N HIS A 67 3.07 -3.19 -6.95
CA HIS A 67 2.00 -4.18 -6.93
C HIS A 67 1.05 -3.90 -5.76
N PHE A 68 -0.24 -3.95 -6.03
CA PHE A 68 -1.29 -3.81 -5.04
C PHE A 68 -2.18 -5.04 -5.03
N LEU A 69 -2.69 -5.34 -3.85
CA LEU A 69 -3.68 -6.37 -3.59
C LEU A 69 -4.91 -5.71 -2.96
N SER A 70 -6.09 -6.01 -3.49
CA SER A 70 -7.37 -5.55 -2.94
C SER A 70 -8.42 -6.64 -3.05
N ASN A 71 -9.38 -6.64 -2.13
CA ASN A 71 -10.53 -7.55 -2.18
C ASN A 71 -11.86 -6.86 -2.53
N TYR A 72 -11.84 -5.57 -2.86
CA TYR A 72 -13.06 -4.78 -3.10
C TYR A 72 -12.96 -3.79 -4.27
N HIS A 73 -11.75 -3.42 -4.69
CA HIS A 73 -11.57 -2.53 -5.83
C HIS A 73 -11.80 -3.25 -7.17
N GLY A 74 -12.54 -2.61 -8.08
CA GLY A 74 -12.68 -3.02 -9.48
C GLY A 74 -11.62 -2.38 -10.39
N ASN A 75 -11.93 -2.25 -11.68
CA ASN A 75 -11.04 -1.66 -12.69
C ASN A 75 -11.10 -0.11 -12.77
N ASP A 76 -11.44 0.55 -11.67
CA ASP A 76 -11.60 2.00 -11.68
C ASP A 76 -10.25 2.70 -11.73
N THR A 77 -10.12 3.66 -12.64
CA THR A 77 -8.93 4.50 -12.78
C THR A 77 -9.21 5.92 -12.33
N CYS A 78 -8.18 6.59 -11.82
CA CYS A 78 -8.22 7.95 -11.35
C CYS A 78 -6.95 8.70 -11.76
N LYS A 79 -6.97 10.03 -11.66
CA LYS A 79 -5.77 10.86 -11.85
C LYS A 79 -5.18 11.17 -10.48
N VAL A 80 -3.87 10.91 -10.33
CA VAL A 80 -3.11 11.25 -9.13
C VAL A 80 -2.07 12.30 -9.50
N GLN A 81 -2.07 13.40 -8.76
CA GLN A 81 -1.07 14.45 -8.92
C GLN A 81 0.28 14.00 -8.36
N ARG A 82 1.31 14.07 -9.19
CA ARG A 82 2.70 13.80 -8.80
C ARG A 82 3.57 15.01 -9.07
N ARG A 83 4.31 15.42 -8.05
CA ARG A 83 5.31 16.48 -8.15
C ARG A 83 6.60 15.91 -8.75
N LEU A 84 7.05 16.47 -9.87
CA LEU A 84 8.35 16.19 -10.46
C LEU A 84 9.47 16.88 -9.69
N LYS A 85 10.71 16.45 -9.97
CA LYS A 85 11.92 17.09 -9.42
C LYS A 85 12.01 18.58 -9.78
N ASP A 86 11.47 18.97 -10.93
CA ASP A 86 11.43 20.34 -11.43
C ASP A 86 10.31 21.20 -10.80
N ALA A 87 9.72 20.72 -9.71
CA ALA A 87 8.59 21.32 -8.98
C ALA A 87 7.25 21.40 -9.75
N THR A 88 7.20 20.97 -11.00
CA THR A 88 5.97 20.85 -11.80
C THR A 88 5.10 19.69 -11.31
N ASN A 89 3.78 19.89 -11.30
CA ASN A 89 2.82 18.84 -10.98
C ASN A 89 2.31 18.21 -12.29
N ILE A 90 2.36 16.88 -12.39
CA ILE A 90 1.81 16.12 -13.51
C ILE A 90 0.67 15.24 -13.00
N ASP A 91 -0.42 15.21 -13.74
CA ASP A 91 -1.49 14.23 -13.55
C ASP A 91 -1.08 12.91 -14.19
N VAL A 92 -0.89 11.89 -13.36
CA VAL A 92 -0.59 10.52 -13.80
C VAL A 92 -1.83 9.67 -13.62
N THR A 93 -2.20 8.91 -14.65
CA THR A 93 -3.26 7.91 -14.54
C THR A 93 -2.82 6.82 -13.57
N ALA A 94 -3.66 6.52 -12.59
CA ALA A 94 -3.41 5.54 -11.54
C ALA A 94 -4.70 4.78 -11.20
N PRO A 95 -4.61 3.53 -10.72
CA PRO A 95 -5.80 2.83 -10.25
C PRO A 95 -6.40 3.52 -9.03
N PHE A 96 -7.72 3.46 -8.87
CA PHE A 96 -8.41 4.03 -7.71
C PHE A 96 -7.86 3.47 -6.39
N ALA A 97 -7.43 2.20 -6.39
CA ALA A 97 -6.76 1.56 -5.28
C ALA A 97 -5.53 2.33 -4.76
N VAL A 98 -4.77 3.01 -5.65
CA VAL A 98 -3.62 3.84 -5.24
C VAL A 98 -4.07 5.10 -4.51
N LYS A 99 -5.15 5.74 -4.98
CA LYS A 99 -5.70 6.93 -4.32
C LYS A 99 -6.23 6.58 -2.94
N ASP A 100 -6.99 5.50 -2.85
CA ASP A 100 -7.56 5.02 -1.59
C ASP A 100 -6.46 4.63 -0.60
N TYR A 101 -5.49 3.85 -1.07
CA TYR A 101 -4.32 3.48 -0.27
C TYR A 101 -3.58 4.70 0.26
N ASN A 102 -3.25 5.67 -0.59
CA ASN A 102 -2.52 6.87 -0.16
C ASN A 102 -3.34 7.76 0.79
N GLY A 103 -4.66 7.77 0.68
CA GLY A 103 -5.55 8.55 1.57
C GLY A 103 -5.64 7.97 2.98
N HIS A 104 -5.59 6.65 3.10
CA HIS A 104 -5.69 5.94 4.39
C HIS A 104 -4.32 5.56 4.98
N MET A 105 -3.26 5.58 4.17
CA MET A 105 -1.89 5.37 4.64
C MET A 105 -1.41 6.59 5.45
N GLY A 106 -0.60 6.36 6.47
CA GLY A 106 0.00 7.43 7.30
C GLY A 106 -0.70 7.70 8.62
N GLY A 107 -1.82 7.02 8.94
CA GLY A 107 -2.43 7.11 10.27
C GLY A 107 -1.46 6.67 11.39
N ILE A 108 -0.73 5.58 11.14
CA ILE A 108 0.30 5.07 12.06
C ILE A 108 1.49 6.04 12.13
N ASP A 109 2.01 6.48 10.99
CA ASP A 109 3.15 7.40 10.92
C ASP A 109 2.84 8.75 11.61
N LYS A 110 1.60 9.24 11.47
CA LYS A 110 1.15 10.45 12.16
C LYS A 110 1.07 10.25 13.67
N ALA A 111 0.58 9.09 14.13
CA ALA A 111 0.56 8.76 15.54
C ALA A 111 1.98 8.65 16.11
N ASP A 112 2.91 8.01 15.38
CA ASP A 112 4.32 7.91 15.77
C ASP A 112 5.01 9.28 15.80
N MET A 113 4.76 10.12 14.78
CA MET A 113 5.25 11.50 14.75
C MET A 113 4.75 12.30 15.97
N LEU A 114 3.46 12.22 16.31
CA LEU A 114 2.92 12.89 17.48
C LEU A 114 3.56 12.38 18.77
N ARG A 115 3.78 11.07 18.88
CA ARG A 115 4.48 10.48 20.03
C ARG A 115 5.92 10.96 20.13
N ALA A 116 6.64 11.05 19.01
CA ALA A 116 8.01 11.55 18.97
C ALA A 116 8.11 13.03 19.36
N ILE A 117 7.10 13.85 19.01
CA ILE A 117 7.06 15.27 19.38
C ILE A 117 6.83 15.46 20.88
N TYR A 118 5.96 14.65 21.49
CA TYR A 118 5.62 14.72 22.91
C TYR A 118 6.37 13.67 23.76
N ASP A 119 7.53 13.21 23.28
CA ASP A 119 8.18 12.05 23.85
C ASP A 119 8.62 12.29 25.31
N ARG A 120 8.19 11.39 26.19
CA ARG A 120 8.51 11.36 27.62
C ARG A 120 9.56 10.27 27.91
N ASP A 121 10.16 9.70 26.88
CA ASP A 121 11.17 8.65 27.02
C ASP A 121 12.40 9.18 27.77
N ARG A 122 12.86 8.41 28.76
CA ARG A 122 14.02 8.75 29.58
C ARG A 122 15.05 7.65 29.44
N LYS A 123 16.31 8.04 29.22
CA LYS A 123 17.43 7.08 29.16
C LYS A 123 17.45 6.24 30.44
N SER A 124 17.24 4.94 30.28
CA SER A 124 17.29 3.96 31.37
C SER A 124 17.96 2.69 30.88
N LYS A 125 18.67 2.00 31.78
CA LYS A 125 19.29 0.70 31.50
C LYS A 125 18.28 -0.45 31.52
N LYS A 126 17.05 -0.18 32.00
CA LYS A 126 15.99 -1.15 32.24
C LYS A 126 14.89 -0.96 31.19
N LEU A 127 14.72 -1.94 30.29
CA LEU A 127 13.80 -1.87 29.14
C LEU A 127 12.33 -1.66 29.55
N TRP A 128 11.90 -2.19 30.70
CA TRP A 128 10.53 -2.05 31.20
C TRP A 128 10.12 -0.61 31.53
N HIS A 129 11.05 0.29 31.86
CA HIS A 129 10.71 1.71 32.00
C HIS A 129 10.27 2.32 30.67
N ARG A 130 10.82 1.84 29.55
CA ARG A 130 10.43 2.29 28.22
C ARG A 130 8.99 1.90 27.93
N PHE A 131 8.62 0.64 28.18
CA PHE A 131 7.23 0.18 28.01
C PHE A 131 6.25 1.00 28.85
N PHE A 132 6.58 1.32 30.10
CA PHE A 132 5.71 2.11 30.98
C PHE A 132 5.56 3.58 30.54
N LEU A 133 6.63 4.18 30.01
CA LEU A 133 6.62 5.58 29.55
C LEU A 133 6.07 5.74 28.12
N LEU A 134 6.04 4.65 27.35
CA LEU A 134 5.52 4.62 25.99
C LEU A 134 4.01 4.32 25.95
N CYS A 135 3.33 3.96 27.03
CA CYS A 135 1.87 3.87 27.07
C CYS A 135 1.23 5.24 27.26
#